data_AF-A0A815GE32-F1
#
_entry.id   AF-A0A815GE32-F1
#
_cell.length_a   1.000
_cell.length_b   1.000
_cell.length_c   1.000
_cell.angle_alpha   90.00
_cell.angle_beta   90.00
_cell.angle_gamma   90.00
#
_symmetry.space_group_name_H-M   'P 1'
#
loop_
_entity.id
_entity.type
_entity.pdbx_description
1 polymer ?
#
loop_
_entity_poly.entity_id
_entity_poly.type
_entity_poly.pdbx_seq_one_letter_code
_entity_poly.pdbx_strand_id
1 'polypeptide(L)'
;MGLLRGIKYGTETYHTLFMRLCSFAAIYCVDVKGHSKSVGYEPGMQIAEGKFTNTWNAVVIDGEWRFVQCNWGARHLVMSKDKKQVDVAPPKPTREKIKYQYDEHYFLPDPEDFILEFFPYKTEWQLLESPITLQQFEQLPFVRSLFFHYHLSFVNQQHAVIQTDNRGACDIKLRMPDSLKHRLAFHFHLRFAHTSMSEQAEDLSEFQGVRLERYVLHTVQDDLVSFNIHVPQEGDYFIEIFASLVEPDPNPFGQSFKLKCVCKYRIACKNLIQRMVNKHPLPACASGEWGPAKAIRHFNICPLTHFQAIFETHQLPIIIKFRCPKQLKFHGKLSSNQYSSINHDQSIISNSAASNGLDKYVKYEYDEYDFIISFIIHLPHDGQYGIDLYARDPEYQTEKRTMSHCCKYIINYSKPPTVDTIAPAPASISTPPTNTTPNNNHLYHDYSFDGAKSNGQQRMTSPHINASFYQSERSVSPRSTSSRDTNGSGTSPTIAMPKIGANTNLLSEFGMTPLSHPDPSITLHGTNALDLQFQIRKMVDFSFDLIYHHASVDHSTRAQLQNLNQRLNASDYVTIQPNGGFNVIFALKLPKSGVYSFTIYAATTNHRNDAQSHTSGQAELPAVYTYLIRYV
;
A
#
# COMPACT_ATOMS: atom_id res chain seq x y z
N MET A 1 -17.88 37.38 -29.83
CA MET A 1 -16.49 36.90 -29.80
C MET A 1 -16.47 35.42 -30.18
N GLY A 2 -15.44 34.93 -30.88
CA GLY A 2 -15.30 33.48 -31.14
C GLY A 2 -15.12 32.68 -29.85
N LEU A 3 -15.59 31.43 -29.83
CA LEU A 3 -15.67 30.56 -28.65
C LEU A 3 -14.33 30.42 -27.89
N LEU A 4 -13.22 30.20 -28.60
CA LEU A 4 -11.89 30.12 -28.01
C LEU A 4 -11.44 31.45 -27.37
N ARG A 5 -11.84 32.60 -27.94
CA ARG A 5 -11.64 33.89 -27.27
C ARG A 5 -12.51 33.97 -26.02
N GLY A 6 -13.73 33.44 -26.06
CA GLY A 6 -14.61 33.35 -24.90
C GLY A 6 -13.98 32.59 -23.73
N ILE A 7 -13.37 31.42 -23.98
CA ILE A 7 -12.60 30.68 -22.96
C ILE A 7 -11.44 31.51 -22.42
N LYS A 8 -10.65 32.14 -23.31
CA LYS A 8 -9.50 32.97 -22.93
C LYS A 8 -9.87 34.17 -22.03
N TYR A 9 -11.07 34.73 -22.23
CA TYR A 9 -11.58 35.88 -21.50
C TYR A 9 -12.60 35.51 -20.41
N GLY A 10 -12.85 34.22 -20.17
CA GLY A 10 -13.74 33.73 -19.12
C GLY A 10 -15.24 34.00 -19.36
N THR A 11 -15.63 34.32 -20.59
CA THR A 11 -17.06 34.51 -20.95
C THR A 11 -17.73 33.20 -21.37
N GLU A 12 -16.95 32.15 -21.60
CA GLU A 12 -17.39 30.79 -21.94
C GLU A 12 -16.61 29.80 -21.07
N THR A 13 -17.16 28.61 -20.84
CA THR A 13 -16.52 27.56 -20.03
C THR A 13 -15.99 26.42 -20.89
N TYR A 14 -14.99 25.68 -20.38
CA TYR A 14 -14.48 24.49 -21.09
C TYR A 14 -15.59 23.45 -21.36
N HIS A 15 -16.58 23.34 -20.47
CA HIS A 15 -17.77 22.49 -20.66
C HIS A 15 -18.62 22.91 -21.85
N THR A 16 -18.87 24.22 -21.98
CA THR A 16 -19.64 24.77 -23.11
C THR A 16 -18.92 24.51 -24.44
N LEU A 17 -17.59 24.65 -24.45
CA LEU A 17 -16.78 24.32 -25.63
C LEU A 17 -16.87 22.83 -25.97
N PHE A 18 -16.67 21.96 -24.97
CA PHE A 18 -16.72 20.51 -25.16
C PHE A 18 -18.09 20.04 -25.67
N MET A 19 -19.18 20.55 -25.11
CA MET A 19 -20.54 20.25 -25.55
C MET A 19 -20.79 20.66 -27.01
N ARG A 20 -20.28 21.82 -27.46
CA ARG A 20 -20.37 22.23 -28.87
C ARG A 20 -19.56 21.34 -29.80
N LEU A 21 -18.36 20.92 -29.38
CA LEU A 21 -17.55 19.97 -30.14
C LEU A 21 -18.27 18.63 -30.29
N CYS A 22 -18.89 18.13 -29.22
CA CYS A 22 -19.72 16.93 -29.27
C CYS A 22 -20.88 17.09 -30.26
N SER A 23 -21.57 18.24 -30.24
CA SER A 23 -22.65 18.53 -31.19
C SER A 23 -22.18 18.51 -32.65
N PHE A 24 -20.99 19.04 -32.97
CA PHE A 24 -20.42 18.96 -34.31
C PHE A 24 -20.02 17.53 -34.71
N ALA A 25 -19.66 16.70 -33.74
CA ALA A 25 -19.36 15.29 -33.92
C ALA A 25 -20.60 14.38 -33.87
N ALA A 26 -21.81 14.96 -33.78
CA ALA A 26 -23.07 14.23 -33.59
C ALA A 26 -23.10 13.32 -32.33
N ILE A 27 -22.39 13.74 -31.28
CA ILE A 27 -22.38 13.09 -29.96
C ILE A 27 -23.32 13.85 -29.03
N TYR A 28 -24.29 13.15 -28.44
CA TYR A 28 -25.16 13.73 -27.41
C TYR A 28 -24.34 14.09 -26.18
N CYS A 29 -24.44 15.34 -25.74
CA CYS A 29 -23.73 15.87 -24.60
C CYS A 29 -24.63 16.82 -23.81
N VAL A 30 -24.61 16.72 -22.48
CA VAL A 30 -25.35 17.61 -21.59
C VAL A 30 -24.45 18.17 -20.49
N ASP A 31 -24.84 19.30 -19.92
CA ASP A 31 -24.24 19.83 -18.69
C ASP A 31 -24.94 19.23 -17.47
N VAL A 32 -24.15 18.69 -16.54
CA VAL A 32 -24.59 18.22 -15.23
C VAL A 32 -24.06 19.19 -14.18
N LYS A 33 -24.95 19.63 -13.29
CA LYS A 33 -24.62 20.55 -12.19
C LYS A 33 -24.74 19.82 -10.86
N GLY A 34 -23.86 20.16 -9.92
CA GLY A 34 -23.83 19.51 -8.63
C GLY A 34 -22.83 20.13 -7.66
N HIS A 35 -22.50 19.37 -6.63
CA HIS A 35 -21.43 19.64 -5.69
C HIS A 35 -20.17 18.85 -6.04
N SER A 36 -19.01 19.31 -5.58
CA SER A 36 -17.76 18.54 -5.68
C SER A 36 -16.87 18.76 -4.46
N LYS A 37 -16.08 17.75 -4.07
CA LYS A 37 -15.08 17.87 -3.00
C LYS A 37 -13.84 18.65 -3.45
N SER A 38 -14.06 19.91 -3.85
CA SER A 38 -13.08 20.81 -4.46
C SER A 38 -12.19 21.53 -3.43
N VAL A 39 -11.46 22.56 -3.84
CA VAL A 39 -10.54 23.31 -2.96
C VAL A 39 -11.30 23.87 -1.75
N GLY A 40 -10.79 23.60 -0.55
CA GLY A 40 -11.40 24.03 0.71
C GLY A 40 -12.41 23.04 1.30
N TYR A 41 -12.77 21.96 0.60
CA TYR A 41 -13.52 20.86 1.21
C TYR A 41 -12.60 20.00 2.08
N GLU A 42 -13.04 19.69 3.30
CA GLU A 42 -12.38 18.83 4.26
C GLU A 42 -13.25 17.58 4.53
N PRO A 43 -12.64 16.41 4.80
CA PRO A 43 -13.41 15.18 5.03
C PRO A 43 -14.43 15.33 6.17
N GLY A 44 -15.67 14.93 5.90
CA GLY A 44 -16.78 15.04 6.84
C GLY A 44 -17.37 16.45 6.97
N MET A 45 -16.97 17.40 6.12
CA MET A 45 -17.69 18.67 6.00
C MET A 45 -19.07 18.45 5.39
N GLN A 46 -20.07 19.07 6.02
CA GLN A 46 -21.40 19.22 5.44
C GLN A 46 -21.38 20.32 4.38
N ILE A 47 -22.03 20.06 3.26
CA ILE A 47 -22.10 20.96 2.12
C ILE A 47 -23.35 21.82 2.27
N ALA A 48 -23.13 23.07 2.68
CA ALA A 48 -24.18 24.07 2.69
C ALA A 48 -24.63 24.45 1.27
N GLU A 49 -25.86 24.95 1.16
CA GLU A 49 -26.42 25.41 -0.11
C GLU A 49 -25.52 26.47 -0.77
N GLY A 50 -25.31 26.35 -2.08
CA GLY A 50 -24.47 27.26 -2.86
C GLY A 50 -22.96 27.13 -2.61
N LYS A 51 -22.50 26.22 -1.73
CA LYS A 51 -21.09 25.90 -1.55
C LYS A 51 -20.66 24.74 -2.42
N PHE A 52 -19.37 24.72 -2.77
CA PHE A 52 -18.73 23.64 -3.50
C PHE A 52 -19.40 23.27 -4.83
N THR A 53 -20.09 24.24 -5.45
CA THR A 53 -20.84 24.03 -6.68
C THR A 53 -19.89 23.82 -7.86
N ASN A 54 -20.27 22.93 -8.76
CA ASN A 54 -19.48 22.57 -9.91
C ASN A 54 -20.37 22.11 -11.08
N THR A 55 -19.81 22.12 -12.28
CA THR A 55 -20.44 21.67 -13.51
C THR A 55 -19.49 20.72 -14.22
N TRP A 56 -20.03 19.68 -14.84
CA TRP A 56 -19.32 18.75 -15.71
C TRP A 56 -20.21 18.33 -16.87
N ASN A 57 -19.68 17.56 -17.80
CA ASN A 57 -20.43 17.04 -18.93
C ASN A 57 -20.78 15.57 -18.74
N ALA A 58 -21.89 15.15 -19.32
CA ALA A 58 -22.20 13.76 -19.58
C ALA A 58 -22.40 13.58 -21.09
N VAL A 59 -21.79 12.56 -21.67
CA VAL A 59 -21.85 12.24 -23.10
C VAL A 59 -22.39 10.84 -23.33
N VAL A 60 -23.05 10.60 -24.46
CA VAL A 60 -23.48 9.24 -24.85
C VAL A 60 -22.40 8.59 -25.70
N ILE A 61 -21.84 7.49 -25.24
CA ILE A 61 -20.86 6.65 -25.95
C ILE A 61 -21.36 5.21 -25.87
N ASP A 62 -21.39 4.51 -27.00
CA ASP A 62 -21.85 3.11 -27.10
C ASP A 62 -23.22 2.83 -26.45
N GLY A 63 -24.11 3.82 -26.50
CA GLY A 63 -25.46 3.74 -25.95
C GLY A 63 -25.56 4.06 -24.45
N GLU A 64 -24.46 4.39 -23.78
CA GLU A 64 -24.40 4.66 -22.35
C GLU A 64 -23.96 6.10 -22.04
N TRP A 65 -24.47 6.67 -20.95
CA TRP A 65 -24.02 7.97 -20.46
C TRP A 65 -22.69 7.82 -19.71
N ARG A 66 -21.71 8.67 -20.04
CA ARG A 66 -20.38 8.70 -19.41
C ARG A 66 -20.00 10.13 -19.04
N PHE A 67 -19.33 10.32 -17.90
CA PHE A 67 -18.92 11.64 -17.44
C PHE A 67 -17.66 12.15 -18.13
N VAL A 68 -17.55 13.46 -18.29
CA VAL A 68 -16.32 14.15 -18.70
C VAL A 68 -16.18 15.44 -17.88
N GLN A 69 -15.10 15.55 -17.11
CA GLN A 69 -14.81 16.74 -16.31
C GLN A 69 -13.58 17.47 -16.87
N CYS A 70 -13.83 18.32 -17.88
CA CYS A 70 -12.79 19.01 -18.63
C CYS A 70 -11.83 19.86 -17.78
N ASN A 71 -12.33 20.53 -16.74
CA ASN A 71 -11.50 21.42 -15.91
C ASN A 71 -10.48 20.65 -15.07
N TRP A 72 -10.82 19.44 -14.65
CA TRP A 72 -9.94 18.62 -13.82
C TRP A 72 -9.03 17.73 -14.68
N GLY A 73 -9.55 17.24 -15.82
CA GLY A 73 -8.75 16.54 -16.82
C GLY A 73 -7.68 17.42 -17.47
N ALA A 74 -7.94 18.73 -17.62
CA ALA A 74 -6.96 19.72 -18.08
C ALA A 74 -6.30 20.43 -16.88
N ARG A 75 -5.57 19.68 -16.05
CA ARG A 75 -5.01 20.16 -14.78
C ARG A 75 -4.06 21.34 -14.97
N HIS A 76 -4.36 22.45 -14.30
CA HIS A 76 -3.47 23.61 -14.19
C HIS A 76 -2.45 23.40 -13.06
N LEU A 77 -1.19 23.16 -13.39
CA LEU A 77 -0.09 23.25 -12.44
C LEU A 77 0.37 24.71 -12.37
N VAL A 78 0.00 25.41 -11.30
CA VAL A 78 0.63 26.68 -10.93
C VAL A 78 1.95 26.36 -10.24
N MET A 79 3.08 26.67 -10.86
CA MET A 79 4.39 26.57 -10.21
C MET A 79 4.52 27.68 -9.17
N SER A 80 4.11 27.43 -7.93
CA SER A 80 4.43 28.31 -6.81
C SER A 80 5.90 28.12 -6.40
N LYS A 81 6.75 29.01 -6.90
CA LYS A 81 7.99 29.45 -6.25
C LYS A 81 7.83 30.98 -6.23
N ASP A 82 7.63 31.63 -5.08
CA ASP A 82 8.55 31.79 -3.96
C ASP A 82 7.78 32.28 -2.73
N LYS A 83 7.96 31.64 -1.56
CA LYS A 83 7.45 32.11 -0.25
C LYS A 83 8.31 33.28 0.30
N LYS A 84 8.54 34.30 -0.51
CA LYS A 84 9.13 35.58 -0.07
C LYS A 84 8.49 36.73 -0.85
N GLN A 85 7.26 37.07 -0.49
CA GLN A 85 6.78 38.45 -0.61
C GLN A 85 5.61 38.62 0.36
N VAL A 86 5.94 39.29 1.45
CA VAL A 86 5.03 39.78 2.49
C VAL A 86 4.49 41.13 1.99
N ASP A 87 3.18 41.33 2.19
CA ASP A 87 2.44 42.60 2.20
C ASP A 87 2.36 43.47 0.93
N VAL A 88 1.85 42.90 -0.17
CA VAL A 88 1.11 43.68 -1.18
C VAL A 88 -0.07 42.83 -1.69
N ALA A 89 -1.22 43.47 -1.91
CA ALA A 89 -2.45 42.85 -2.45
C ALA A 89 -2.15 41.78 -3.52
N PRO A 90 -2.89 40.65 -3.54
CA PRO A 90 -2.51 39.46 -4.29
C PRO A 90 -2.24 39.82 -5.75
N PRO A 91 -0.99 39.63 -6.24
CA PRO A 91 -0.71 39.90 -7.64
C PRO A 91 -1.56 38.94 -8.48
N LYS A 92 -2.30 39.49 -9.44
CA LYS A 92 -3.01 38.67 -10.45
C LYS A 92 -2.02 37.63 -10.98
N PRO A 93 -2.36 36.33 -10.99
CA PRO A 93 -1.43 35.29 -11.39
C PRO A 93 -0.87 35.64 -12.76
N THR A 94 0.44 35.90 -12.84
CA THR A 94 1.11 36.14 -14.11
C THR A 94 1.03 34.84 -14.91
N ARG A 95 0.43 34.92 -16.10
CA ARG A 95 0.09 33.80 -17.01
C ARG A 95 1.26 32.89 -17.39
N GLU A 96 2.50 33.24 -17.04
CA GLU A 96 3.73 32.56 -17.48
C GLU A 96 4.07 31.28 -16.70
N LYS A 97 3.33 30.93 -15.65
CA LYS A 97 3.63 29.74 -14.81
C LYS A 97 2.54 28.65 -14.77
N ILE A 98 1.65 28.62 -15.76
CA ILE A 98 0.62 27.57 -15.88
C ILE A 98 1.15 26.45 -16.77
N LYS A 99 1.52 25.31 -16.19
CA LYS A 99 1.75 24.07 -16.96
C LYS A 99 0.46 23.26 -17.00
N TYR A 100 0.02 22.88 -18.19
CA TYR A 100 -1.08 21.94 -18.34
C TYR A 100 -0.54 20.53 -18.16
N GLN A 101 -1.19 19.74 -17.30
CA GLN A 101 -0.99 18.30 -17.21
C GLN A 101 -2.33 17.63 -17.49
N TYR A 102 -2.32 16.62 -18.36
CA TYR A 102 -3.51 15.83 -18.65
C TYR A 102 -3.72 14.79 -17.55
N ASP A 103 -4.97 14.60 -17.13
CA ASP A 103 -5.39 13.61 -16.13
C ASP A 103 -6.55 12.78 -16.70
N GLU A 104 -6.24 11.58 -17.17
CA GLU A 104 -7.18 10.68 -17.87
C GLU A 104 -8.34 10.22 -16.99
N HIS A 105 -8.17 10.21 -15.67
CA HIS A 105 -9.23 9.77 -14.75
C HIS A 105 -10.53 10.56 -14.95
N TYR A 106 -10.46 11.84 -15.36
CA TYR A 106 -11.64 12.67 -15.56
C TYR A 106 -12.26 12.56 -16.96
N PHE A 107 -11.80 11.60 -17.78
CA PHE A 107 -12.35 11.28 -19.08
C PHE A 107 -13.02 9.89 -19.04
N LEU A 108 -14.34 9.88 -19.05
CA LEU A 108 -15.18 8.68 -18.97
C LEU A 108 -14.95 7.81 -17.70
N PRO A 109 -14.77 8.38 -16.49
CA PRO A 109 -14.66 7.57 -15.28
C PRO A 109 -15.93 6.75 -15.05
N ASP A 110 -15.76 5.64 -14.34
CA ASP A 110 -16.89 4.85 -13.88
C ASP A 110 -17.70 5.64 -12.83
N PRO A 111 -19.05 5.59 -12.85
CA PRO A 111 -19.89 6.34 -11.93
C PRO A 111 -19.57 6.11 -10.44
N GLU A 112 -19.18 4.89 -10.08
CA GLU A 112 -18.82 4.46 -8.73
C GLU A 112 -17.56 5.16 -8.21
N ASP A 113 -16.62 5.48 -9.10
CA ASP A 113 -15.43 6.24 -8.76
C ASP A 113 -15.73 7.74 -8.77
N PHE A 114 -16.50 8.20 -9.77
CA PHE A 114 -16.81 9.61 -9.95
C PHE A 114 -17.63 10.20 -8.80
N ILE A 115 -18.57 9.42 -8.25
CA ILE A 115 -19.41 9.82 -7.10
C ILE A 115 -18.59 10.09 -5.85
N LEU A 116 -17.35 9.59 -5.72
CA LEU A 116 -16.49 9.88 -4.57
C LEU A 116 -16.06 11.36 -4.53
N GLU A 117 -16.00 12.03 -5.69
CA GLU A 117 -15.58 13.42 -5.83
C GLU A 117 -16.72 14.39 -6.24
N PHE A 118 -17.73 13.92 -6.98
CA PHE A 118 -18.79 14.77 -7.57
C PHE A 118 -20.19 14.24 -7.27
N PHE A 119 -21.08 15.10 -6.76
CA PHE A 119 -22.47 14.76 -6.44
C PHE A 119 -23.45 15.62 -7.26
N PRO A 120 -24.22 15.06 -8.21
CA PRO A 120 -25.15 15.82 -9.03
C PRO A 120 -26.39 16.29 -8.25
N TYR A 121 -26.97 17.42 -8.65
CA TYR A 121 -28.22 17.92 -8.03
C TYR A 121 -29.42 17.05 -8.33
N LYS A 122 -29.44 16.39 -9.49
CA LYS A 122 -30.52 15.46 -9.85
C LYS A 122 -30.01 14.03 -9.77
N THR A 123 -30.80 13.18 -9.12
CA THR A 123 -30.44 11.81 -8.78
C THR A 123 -30.16 10.94 -10.00
N GLU A 124 -30.87 11.16 -11.12
CA GLU A 124 -30.67 10.41 -12.37
C GLU A 124 -29.26 10.58 -12.95
N TRP A 125 -28.60 11.72 -12.67
CA TRP A 125 -27.25 12.00 -13.14
C TRP A 125 -26.17 11.42 -12.24
N GLN A 126 -26.51 10.61 -11.24
CA GLN A 126 -25.51 9.81 -10.52
C GLN A 126 -25.04 8.62 -11.36
N LEU A 127 -25.89 8.12 -12.26
CA LEU A 127 -25.64 6.94 -13.10
C LEU A 127 -25.31 5.66 -12.30
N LEU A 128 -25.63 5.66 -11.01
CA LEU A 128 -25.46 4.50 -10.12
C LEU A 128 -26.71 3.63 -10.15
N GLU A 129 -26.52 2.32 -10.05
CA GLU A 129 -27.62 1.36 -9.84
C GLU A 129 -28.41 1.68 -8.55
N SER A 130 -27.68 2.06 -7.49
CA SER A 130 -28.24 2.47 -6.20
C SER A 130 -27.79 3.91 -5.87
N PRO A 131 -28.58 4.93 -6.22
CA PRO A 131 -28.24 6.31 -5.94
C PRO A 131 -28.13 6.61 -4.44
N ILE A 132 -27.21 7.51 -4.10
CA ILE A 132 -26.94 7.95 -2.73
C ILE A 132 -27.51 9.34 -2.46
N THR A 133 -27.72 9.65 -1.18
CA THR A 133 -28.10 10.98 -0.70
C THR A 133 -26.88 11.88 -0.53
N LEU A 134 -27.10 13.21 -0.44
CA LEU A 134 -26.03 14.16 -0.15
C LEU A 134 -25.33 13.84 1.19
N GLN A 135 -26.10 13.44 2.20
CA GLN A 135 -25.55 13.04 3.50
C GLN A 135 -24.62 11.84 3.40
N GLN A 136 -24.95 10.85 2.55
CA GLN A 136 -24.07 9.71 2.29
C GLN A 136 -22.82 10.15 1.52
N PHE A 137 -22.95 11.03 0.52
CA PHE A 137 -21.80 11.58 -0.21
C PHE A 137 -20.79 12.30 0.70
N GLU A 138 -21.28 13.08 1.67
CA GLU A 138 -20.45 13.76 2.68
C GLU A 138 -19.70 12.79 3.59
N GLN A 139 -20.22 11.58 3.75
CA GLN A 139 -19.58 10.50 4.52
C GLN A 139 -18.58 9.69 3.69
N LEU A 140 -18.61 9.77 2.35
CA LEU A 140 -17.65 9.05 1.50
C LEU A 140 -16.22 9.57 1.66
N PRO A 141 -15.20 8.71 1.54
CA PRO A 141 -13.81 9.09 1.73
C PRO A 141 -13.42 10.18 0.73
N PHE A 142 -12.49 11.03 1.13
CA PHE A 142 -11.94 12.03 0.24
C PHE A 142 -10.78 11.41 -0.52
N VAL A 143 -10.93 11.27 -1.84
CA VAL A 143 -9.91 10.74 -2.75
C VAL A 143 -9.64 11.73 -3.87
N ARG A 144 -8.56 11.49 -4.60
CA ARG A 144 -8.17 12.21 -5.82
C ARG A 144 -7.84 11.23 -6.92
N SER A 145 -7.77 11.72 -8.17
CA SER A 145 -7.42 10.94 -9.37
C SER A 145 -6.27 9.94 -9.18
N LEU A 146 -5.23 10.28 -8.42
CA LEU A 146 -4.11 9.36 -8.18
C LEU A 146 -4.44 8.10 -7.37
N PHE A 147 -5.47 8.15 -6.54
CA PHE A 147 -5.96 6.95 -5.84
C PHE A 147 -6.37 5.89 -6.86
N PHE A 148 -7.14 6.29 -7.87
CA PHE A 148 -7.61 5.44 -8.94
C PHE A 148 -6.49 5.08 -9.92
N HIS A 149 -5.64 6.05 -10.28
CA HIS A 149 -4.51 5.83 -11.18
C HIS A 149 -3.51 4.78 -10.65
N TYR A 150 -3.32 4.72 -9.33
CA TYR A 150 -2.49 3.69 -8.71
C TYR A 150 -3.28 2.43 -8.30
N HIS A 151 -4.55 2.35 -8.68
CA HIS A 151 -5.47 1.25 -8.34
C HIS A 151 -5.45 0.91 -6.85
N LEU A 152 -5.40 1.94 -6.00
CA LEU A 152 -5.47 1.77 -4.57
C LEU A 152 -6.89 1.35 -4.16
N SER A 153 -6.99 0.55 -3.11
CA SER A 153 -8.28 0.17 -2.55
C SER A 153 -8.28 0.29 -1.03
N PHE A 154 -9.45 0.62 -0.48
CA PHE A 154 -9.64 0.69 0.97
C PHE A 154 -9.78 -0.71 1.57
N VAL A 155 -9.13 -0.95 2.71
CA VAL A 155 -9.27 -2.21 3.44
C VAL A 155 -10.31 -2.11 4.55
N ASN A 156 -10.23 -1.06 5.38
CA ASN A 156 -11.05 -0.92 6.59
C ASN A 156 -11.76 0.43 6.73
N GLN A 157 -11.42 1.46 5.93
CA GLN A 157 -11.93 2.82 6.10
C GLN A 157 -12.61 3.37 4.84
N GLN A 158 -13.92 3.16 4.76
CA GLN A 158 -14.79 3.68 3.68
C GLN A 158 -15.58 4.93 4.10
N HIS A 159 -15.26 5.54 5.25
CA HIS A 159 -15.88 6.79 5.70
C HIS A 159 -14.86 7.92 5.81
N ALA A 160 -15.29 9.14 5.52
CA ALA A 160 -14.48 10.36 5.59
C ALA A 160 -13.97 10.67 7.01
N VAL A 161 -14.74 10.28 8.02
CA VAL A 161 -14.44 10.51 9.43
C VAL A 161 -14.18 9.17 10.12
N ILE A 162 -13.00 9.05 10.74
CA ILE A 162 -12.59 7.87 11.48
C ILE A 162 -12.61 8.23 12.97
N GLN A 163 -13.37 7.46 13.75
CA GLN A 163 -13.40 7.62 15.21
C GLN A 163 -12.22 6.86 15.81
N THR A 164 -11.53 7.47 16.77
CA THR A 164 -10.52 6.76 17.56
C THR A 164 -11.18 5.91 18.65
N ASP A 165 -10.46 4.91 19.14
CA ASP A 165 -10.78 4.29 20.42
C ASP A 165 -10.50 5.27 21.60
N ASN A 166 -10.79 4.83 22.82
CA ASN A 166 -10.57 5.61 24.05
C ASN A 166 -9.07 5.77 24.44
N ARG A 167 -8.17 5.15 23.68
CA ARG A 167 -6.71 5.33 23.74
C ARG A 167 -6.21 6.28 22.65
N GLY A 168 -7.11 6.89 21.87
CA GLY A 168 -6.76 7.77 20.76
C GLY A 168 -6.25 7.02 19.53
N ALA A 169 -6.41 5.69 19.48
CA ALA A 169 -5.91 4.84 18.42
C ALA A 169 -6.91 4.69 17.26
N CYS A 170 -6.42 4.72 16.03
CA CYS A 170 -7.15 4.26 14.84
C CYS A 170 -6.16 3.84 13.74
N ASP A 171 -6.64 3.12 12.73
CA ASP A 171 -5.82 2.68 11.61
C ASP A 171 -6.46 2.97 10.25
N ILE A 172 -5.63 3.42 9.31
CA ILE A 172 -5.99 3.53 7.89
C ILE A 172 -5.15 2.50 7.13
N LYS A 173 -5.82 1.59 6.43
CA LYS A 173 -5.17 0.57 5.59
C LYS A 173 -5.60 0.70 4.14
N LEU A 174 -4.60 0.80 3.27
CA LEU A 174 -4.75 0.82 1.82
C LEU A 174 -4.06 -0.40 1.23
N ARG A 175 -4.68 -1.00 0.22
CA ARG A 175 -4.06 -2.04 -0.60
C ARG A 175 -3.62 -1.45 -1.93
N MET A 176 -2.43 -1.83 -2.37
CA MET A 176 -1.88 -1.48 -3.69
C MET A 176 -1.69 -2.74 -4.55
N PRO A 177 -1.70 -2.63 -5.88
CA PRO A 177 -1.47 -3.78 -6.75
C PRO A 177 -0.02 -4.29 -6.67
N ASP A 178 0.17 -5.59 -6.89
CA ASP A 178 1.48 -6.27 -6.86
C ASP A 178 2.54 -5.59 -7.73
N SER A 179 2.13 -5.09 -8.89
CA SER A 179 3.02 -4.41 -9.85
C SER A 179 3.65 -3.13 -9.30
N LEU A 180 3.08 -2.54 -8.24
CA LEU A 180 3.51 -1.27 -7.66
C LEU A 180 4.24 -1.41 -6.31
N LYS A 181 4.25 -2.60 -5.69
CA LYS A 181 4.86 -2.86 -4.36
C LYS A 181 6.27 -2.31 -4.21
N HIS A 182 7.10 -2.51 -5.22
CA HIS A 182 8.52 -2.11 -5.22
C HIS A 182 8.77 -0.73 -5.83
N ARG A 183 7.73 0.02 -6.19
CA ARG A 183 7.88 1.31 -6.90
C ARG A 183 7.05 2.42 -6.29
N LEU A 184 6.00 2.13 -5.54
CA LEU A 184 5.14 3.16 -4.98
C LEU A 184 5.64 3.61 -3.61
N ALA A 185 5.82 4.92 -3.45
CA ALA A 185 6.14 5.58 -2.19
C ALA A 185 4.90 6.17 -1.57
N PHE A 186 4.81 6.10 -0.24
CA PHE A 186 3.79 6.79 0.52
C PHE A 186 4.42 7.82 1.45
N HIS A 187 3.77 8.96 1.54
CA HIS A 187 4.07 10.01 2.50
C HIS A 187 2.76 10.49 3.12
N PHE A 188 2.82 11.04 4.32
CA PHE A 188 1.62 11.53 4.99
C PHE A 188 1.92 12.81 5.78
N HIS A 189 0.88 13.60 6.00
CA HIS A 189 0.88 14.70 6.94
C HIS A 189 -0.27 14.52 7.91
N LEU A 190 -0.02 14.76 9.20
CA LEU A 190 -1.04 14.82 10.24
C LEU A 190 -1.03 16.23 10.83
N ARG A 191 -2.21 16.84 10.96
CA ARG A 191 -2.39 18.17 11.54
C ARG A 191 -3.67 18.25 12.36
N PHE A 192 -3.73 19.17 13.32
CA PHE A 192 -4.97 19.56 13.96
C PHE A 192 -5.97 20.14 12.95
N ALA A 193 -7.27 19.93 13.20
CA ALA A 193 -8.36 20.43 12.38
C ALA A 193 -8.79 21.87 12.73
N HIS A 194 -8.20 22.50 13.76
CA HIS A 194 -8.75 23.71 14.39
C HIS A 194 -9.19 24.80 13.41
N THR A 195 -10.44 25.21 13.62
CA THR A 195 -11.14 26.33 13.02
C THR A 195 -11.32 27.41 14.08
N SER A 196 -10.36 28.30 14.24
CA SER A 196 -10.60 29.58 14.92
C SER A 196 -9.66 30.62 14.36
N MET A 197 -10.24 31.72 13.91
CA MET A 197 -9.56 32.93 13.45
C MET A 197 -8.82 33.59 14.62
N SER A 198 -7.75 32.97 15.11
CA SER A 198 -6.79 33.57 16.04
C SER A 198 -5.49 33.73 15.28
N GLU A 199 -5.07 34.99 15.12
CA GLU A 199 -3.96 35.50 14.29
C GLU A 199 -2.55 35.10 14.77
N GLN A 200 -2.40 33.93 15.35
CA GLN A 200 -1.10 33.34 15.68
C GLN A 200 -1.11 31.92 15.14
N ALA A 201 -0.54 31.75 13.95
CA ALA A 201 -0.36 30.46 13.31
C ALA A 201 0.68 29.64 14.10
N GLU A 202 0.25 29.04 15.22
CA GLU A 202 0.96 27.91 15.79
C GLU A 202 1.04 26.80 14.71
N ASP A 203 2.16 26.10 14.64
CA ASP A 203 2.34 25.00 13.70
C ASP A 203 1.33 23.89 14.03
N LEU A 204 0.23 23.83 13.28
CA LEU A 204 -0.83 22.83 13.44
C LEU A 204 -0.34 21.38 13.25
N SER A 205 0.92 21.20 12.84
CA SER A 205 1.58 19.90 12.72
C SER A 205 2.41 19.51 13.95
N GLU A 206 2.39 20.31 15.03
CA GLU A 206 3.12 20.03 16.27
C GLU A 206 2.22 20.05 17.51
N PHE A 207 2.55 19.20 18.47
CA PHE A 207 1.95 19.15 19.80
C PHE A 207 3.06 19.18 20.85
N GLN A 208 3.08 20.20 21.70
CA GLN A 208 4.11 20.40 22.75
C GLN A 208 5.55 20.30 22.21
N GLY A 209 5.83 20.88 21.04
CA GLY A 209 7.14 20.84 20.37
C GLY A 209 7.49 19.51 19.68
N VAL A 210 6.57 18.54 19.69
CA VAL A 210 6.72 17.25 19.00
C VAL A 210 5.87 17.24 17.74
N ARG A 211 6.49 16.96 16.58
CA ARG A 211 5.76 16.80 15.32
C ARG A 211 4.75 15.66 15.39
N LEU A 212 3.52 15.92 14.96
CA LEU A 212 2.39 14.99 14.97
C LEU A 212 2.67 13.72 14.14
N GLU A 213 3.57 13.78 13.17
CA GLU A 213 4.01 12.61 12.39
C GLU A 213 4.64 11.52 13.28
N ARG A 214 5.20 11.88 14.44
CA ARG A 214 5.71 10.91 15.42
C ARG A 214 4.61 10.14 16.14
N TYR A 215 3.34 10.48 15.93
CA TYR A 215 2.18 9.78 16.45
C TYR A 215 1.55 8.83 15.42
N VAL A 216 2.23 8.63 14.28
CA VAL A 216 1.78 7.75 13.21
C VAL A 216 2.85 6.72 12.88
N LEU A 217 2.51 5.45 13.07
CA LEU A 217 3.29 4.33 12.60
C LEU A 217 2.86 4.00 11.17
N HIS A 218 3.63 4.48 10.20
CA HIS A 218 3.48 4.13 8.79
C HIS A 218 4.33 2.89 8.47
N THR A 219 3.70 1.82 8.00
CA THR A 219 4.37 0.59 7.55
C THR A 219 3.88 0.17 6.17
N VAL A 220 4.76 -0.50 5.43
CA VAL A 220 4.44 -1.16 4.16
C VAL A 220 4.87 -2.61 4.29
N GLN A 221 3.90 -3.52 4.21
CA GLN A 221 4.14 -4.96 4.25
C GLN A 221 3.44 -5.60 3.06
N ASP A 222 4.23 -6.09 2.11
CA ASP A 222 3.74 -6.65 0.86
C ASP A 222 2.82 -5.68 0.08
N ASP A 223 1.53 -5.99 -0.10
CA ASP A 223 0.53 -5.16 -0.79
C ASP A 223 -0.15 -4.14 0.14
N LEU A 224 0.10 -4.24 1.44
CA LEU A 224 -0.63 -3.50 2.47
C LEU A 224 0.18 -2.31 2.99
N VAL A 225 -0.41 -1.13 2.86
CA VAL A 225 0.08 0.11 3.45
C VAL A 225 -0.77 0.43 4.67
N SER A 226 -0.14 0.58 5.83
CA SER A 226 -0.83 0.85 7.09
C SER A 226 -0.35 2.14 7.73
N PHE A 227 -1.29 2.98 8.14
CA PHE A 227 -1.04 4.15 8.99
C PHE A 227 -1.76 3.91 10.31
N ASN A 228 -1.02 3.56 11.35
CA ASN A 228 -1.58 3.39 12.70
C ASN A 228 -1.36 4.70 13.47
N ILE A 229 -2.45 5.41 13.76
CA ILE A 229 -2.44 6.75 14.35
C ILE A 229 -2.82 6.63 15.83
N HIS A 230 -2.06 7.30 16.69
CA HIS A 230 -2.41 7.46 18.10
C HIS A 230 -2.35 8.93 18.50
N VAL A 231 -3.49 9.61 18.46
CA VAL A 231 -3.50 11.06 18.68
C VAL A 231 -3.10 11.44 20.11
N PRO A 232 -2.37 12.55 20.31
CA PRO A 232 -1.87 12.93 21.64
C PRO A 232 -2.90 13.53 22.59
N GLN A 233 -3.97 14.12 22.04
CA GLN A 233 -5.03 14.78 22.79
C GLN A 233 -6.39 14.64 22.11
N GLU A 234 -7.46 14.94 22.84
CA GLU A 234 -8.81 15.05 22.29
C GLU A 234 -8.90 16.15 21.23
N GLY A 235 -9.79 15.95 20.27
CA GLY A 235 -10.02 16.87 19.18
C GLY A 235 -10.07 16.20 17.83
N ASP A 236 -10.15 17.04 16.80
CA ASP A 236 -10.18 16.63 15.41
C ASP A 236 -8.84 16.88 14.73
N TYR A 237 -8.48 15.97 13.84
CA TYR A 237 -7.26 16.00 13.06
C TYR A 237 -7.56 15.72 11.60
N PHE A 238 -6.71 16.19 10.71
CA PHE A 238 -6.71 15.77 9.32
C PHE A 238 -5.42 15.04 9.00
N ILE A 239 -5.58 13.86 8.39
CA ILE A 239 -4.48 13.11 7.80
C ILE A 239 -4.61 13.14 6.28
N GLU A 240 -3.54 13.58 5.62
CA GLU A 240 -3.41 13.59 4.16
C GLU A 240 -2.37 12.55 3.77
N ILE A 241 -2.75 11.63 2.89
CA ILE A 241 -1.86 10.57 2.39
C ILE A 241 -1.53 10.91 0.94
N PHE A 242 -0.24 10.85 0.62
CA PHE A 242 0.34 11.14 -0.69
C PHE A 242 1.01 9.88 -1.22
N ALA A 243 0.98 9.70 -2.53
CA ALA A 243 1.72 8.64 -3.18
C ALA A 243 2.49 9.14 -4.41
N SER A 244 3.63 8.53 -4.67
CA SER A 244 4.47 8.83 -5.84
C SER A 244 5.19 7.57 -6.29
N LEU A 245 5.25 7.36 -7.61
CA LEU A 245 6.18 6.40 -8.16
C LEU A 245 7.62 6.85 -7.88
N VAL A 246 8.44 5.89 -7.49
CA VAL A 246 9.89 5.95 -7.48
C VAL A 246 10.29 5.55 -8.89
N GLU A 247 10.72 6.52 -9.68
CA GLU A 247 11.29 6.22 -10.98
C GLU A 247 12.67 5.57 -10.79
N PRO A 248 13.04 4.59 -11.61
CA PRO A 248 14.40 4.08 -11.70
C PRO A 248 15.29 5.16 -12.34
N ASP A 249 15.46 6.29 -11.66
CA ASP A 249 16.48 7.27 -12.02
C ASP A 249 17.83 6.68 -11.58
N PRO A 250 18.88 6.66 -12.43
CA PRO A 250 20.25 6.34 -12.03
C PRO A 250 20.80 7.24 -10.90
N ASN A 251 20.01 8.17 -10.38
CA ASN A 251 20.36 9.03 -9.26
C ASN A 251 19.27 9.04 -8.16
N PRO A 252 19.13 7.96 -7.33
CA PRO A 252 18.10 7.81 -6.28
C PRO A 252 18.22 8.81 -5.11
N PHE A 253 19.03 9.84 -5.26
CA PHE A 253 19.59 10.62 -4.15
C PHE A 253 19.30 12.14 -4.27
N GLY A 254 18.29 12.60 -5.01
CA GLY A 254 18.04 14.06 -5.04
C GLY A 254 17.00 14.69 -5.96
N GLN A 255 16.02 13.98 -6.52
CA GLN A 255 14.91 14.67 -7.18
C GLN A 255 13.80 15.06 -6.18
N SER A 256 13.22 16.25 -6.38
CA SER A 256 12.06 16.72 -5.61
C SER A 256 10.85 15.84 -5.93
N PHE A 257 10.45 14.99 -4.98
CA PHE A 257 9.23 14.22 -5.07
C PHE A 257 8.03 15.18 -5.17
N LYS A 258 7.32 15.16 -6.30
CA LYS A 258 6.03 15.84 -6.41
C LYS A 258 4.96 14.97 -5.78
N LEU A 259 4.91 14.98 -4.46
CA LEU A 259 3.87 14.31 -3.70
C LEU A 259 2.51 14.93 -4.03
N LYS A 260 1.61 14.11 -4.52
CA LYS A 260 0.22 14.47 -4.80
C LYS A 260 -0.66 13.61 -3.88
N CYS A 261 -1.65 14.25 -3.27
CA CYS A 261 -2.56 13.60 -2.33
C CYS A 261 -3.35 12.53 -3.08
N VAL A 262 -3.45 11.33 -2.49
CA VAL A 262 -4.30 10.22 -2.95
C VAL A 262 -5.59 10.18 -2.16
N CYS A 263 -5.52 10.34 -0.84
CA CYS A 263 -6.70 10.37 0.01
C CYS A 263 -6.49 11.19 1.29
N LYS A 264 -7.60 11.59 1.91
CA LYS A 264 -7.64 12.40 3.12
C LYS A 264 -8.74 11.94 4.05
N TYR A 265 -8.47 11.97 5.35
CA TYR A 265 -9.45 11.62 6.39
C TYR A 265 -9.46 12.64 7.51
N ARG A 266 -10.61 12.76 8.17
CA ARG A 266 -10.74 13.40 9.48
C ARG A 266 -10.64 12.33 10.56
N ILE A 267 -9.73 12.49 11.51
CA ILE A 267 -9.63 11.65 12.69
C ILE A 267 -10.31 12.40 13.84
N ALA A 268 -11.33 11.80 14.43
CA ALA A 268 -12.10 12.39 15.51
C ALA A 268 -11.86 11.62 16.82
N CYS A 269 -11.26 12.30 17.80
CA CYS A 269 -11.04 11.76 19.14
C CYS A 269 -11.91 12.51 20.15
N LYS A 270 -13.00 11.88 20.60
CA LYS A 270 -13.99 12.50 21.50
C LYS A 270 -13.65 12.36 22.98
N ASN A 271 -13.05 11.23 23.37
CA ASN A 271 -12.73 10.93 24.77
C ASN A 271 -11.39 10.20 24.80
N LEU A 272 -10.45 10.73 25.57
CA LEU A 272 -9.14 10.12 25.81
C LEU A 272 -9.02 9.82 27.30
N ILE A 273 -8.69 8.57 27.65
CA ILE A 273 -8.45 8.22 29.05
C ILE A 273 -7.31 9.11 29.59
N GLN A 274 -7.51 9.73 30.77
CA GLN A 274 -6.56 10.70 31.34
C GLN A 274 -5.12 10.18 31.48
N ARG A 275 -4.93 8.87 31.72
CA ARG A 275 -3.61 8.21 31.75
C ARG A 275 -2.89 8.16 30.38
N MET A 276 -3.65 8.33 29.30
CA MET A 276 -3.18 8.33 27.91
C MET A 276 -3.03 9.74 27.34
N VAL A 277 -3.41 10.78 28.08
CA VAL A 277 -3.15 12.19 27.73
C VAL A 277 -1.62 12.37 27.69
N ASN A 278 -1.11 12.87 26.56
CA ASN A 278 0.33 12.92 26.25
C ASN A 278 0.98 11.53 26.01
N LYS A 279 0.34 10.66 25.19
CA LYS A 279 0.98 9.40 24.75
C LYS A 279 2.39 9.68 24.23
N HIS A 280 3.34 8.80 24.54
CA HIS A 280 4.71 8.99 24.10
C HIS A 280 4.78 8.88 22.56
N PRO A 281 5.35 9.88 21.87
CA PRO A 281 5.58 9.80 20.43
C PRO A 281 6.49 8.61 20.10
N LEU A 282 6.42 8.07 18.89
CA LEU A 282 7.41 7.10 18.39
C LEU A 282 8.83 7.68 18.49
N PRO A 283 9.90 6.87 18.68
CA PRO A 283 11.28 7.37 18.78
C PRO A 283 11.66 8.38 17.68
N ALA A 284 12.55 9.32 18.01
CA ALA A 284 12.92 10.46 17.16
C ALA A 284 13.78 10.05 15.95
N CYS A 285 13.20 9.24 15.06
CA CYS A 285 13.81 8.72 13.84
C CYS A 285 13.48 9.58 12.62
N ALA A 286 14.13 9.27 11.49
CA ALA A 286 13.84 9.90 10.21
C ALA A 286 12.36 9.74 9.83
N SER A 287 11.79 10.72 9.11
CA SER A 287 10.41 10.66 8.65
C SER A 287 10.18 9.57 7.59
N GLY A 288 8.91 9.18 7.42
CA GLY A 288 8.49 8.17 6.44
C GLY A 288 8.20 6.80 7.05
N GLU A 289 8.14 5.79 6.18
CA GLU A 289 7.80 4.40 6.54
C GLU A 289 8.83 3.72 7.46
N TRP A 290 8.34 2.85 8.33
CA TRP A 290 9.12 1.95 9.17
C TRP A 290 9.23 0.56 8.53
N GLY A 291 10.34 -0.11 8.79
CA GLY A 291 10.68 -1.41 8.23
C GLY A 291 11.55 -1.34 6.95
N PRO A 292 11.83 -2.50 6.34
CA PRO A 292 12.81 -2.64 5.26
C PRO A 292 12.28 -2.25 3.88
N ALA A 293 10.98 -1.95 3.72
CA ALA A 293 10.36 -1.69 2.43
C ALA A 293 11.08 -0.58 1.64
N LYS A 294 11.48 0.50 2.32
CA LYS A 294 12.25 1.59 1.71
C LYS A 294 13.62 1.13 1.21
N ALA A 295 14.30 0.27 1.98
CA ALA A 295 15.63 -0.22 1.67
C ALA A 295 15.61 -1.09 0.40
N ILE A 296 14.59 -1.96 0.28
CA ILE A 296 14.37 -2.80 -0.89
C ILE A 296 14.08 -1.92 -2.10
N ARG A 297 13.09 -1.02 -1.98
CA ARG A 297 12.59 -0.19 -3.09
C ARG A 297 13.59 0.82 -3.65
N HIS A 298 14.37 1.48 -2.80
CA HIS A 298 15.27 2.57 -3.22
C HIS A 298 16.72 2.14 -3.39
N PHE A 299 17.14 1.06 -2.72
CA PHE A 299 18.54 0.68 -2.64
C PHE A 299 18.79 -0.80 -3.00
N ASN A 300 17.76 -1.59 -3.31
CA ASN A 300 17.85 -3.05 -3.48
C ASN A 300 18.55 -3.75 -2.29
N ILE A 301 18.42 -3.19 -1.08
CA ILE A 301 18.97 -3.78 0.15
C ILE A 301 17.89 -4.69 0.74
N CYS A 302 18.16 -6.00 0.77
CA CYS A 302 17.19 -7.01 1.18
C CYS A 302 17.43 -7.43 2.64
N PRO A 303 16.42 -7.40 3.53
CA PRO A 303 16.56 -7.88 4.91
C PRO A 303 16.80 -9.40 4.93
N LEU A 304 17.64 -9.85 5.87
CA LEU A 304 17.92 -11.28 6.09
C LEU A 304 17.45 -11.79 7.46
N THR A 305 17.32 -10.91 8.47
CA THR A 305 16.90 -11.32 9.82
C THR A 305 15.59 -10.68 10.28
N HIS A 306 15.42 -9.38 10.11
CA HIS A 306 14.25 -8.65 10.59
C HIS A 306 13.44 -8.13 9.41
N PHE A 307 12.25 -8.70 9.20
CA PHE A 307 11.36 -8.36 8.09
C PHE A 307 10.24 -7.39 8.50
N GLN A 308 9.99 -7.28 9.81
CA GLN A 308 8.93 -6.44 10.37
C GLN A 308 9.48 -5.11 10.87
N ALA A 309 8.66 -4.06 10.78
CA ALA A 309 8.99 -2.72 11.24
C ALA A 309 9.22 -2.61 12.76
N ILE A 310 8.53 -3.46 13.52
CA ILE A 310 8.60 -3.54 14.98
C ILE A 310 9.00 -4.96 15.36
N PHE A 311 9.87 -5.09 16.35
CA PHE A 311 10.14 -6.37 16.97
C PHE A 311 10.47 -6.23 18.46
N GLU A 312 10.16 -7.28 19.20
CA GLU A 312 10.45 -7.42 20.63
C GLU A 312 11.69 -8.29 20.82
N THR A 313 12.52 -7.96 21.79
CA THR A 313 13.70 -8.76 22.13
C THR A 313 13.99 -8.73 23.62
N HIS A 314 14.51 -9.85 24.11
CA HIS A 314 15.00 -10.01 25.49
C HIS A 314 16.49 -10.36 25.53
N GLN A 315 17.17 -10.34 24.38
CA GLN A 315 18.53 -10.80 24.23
C GLN A 315 19.39 -9.75 23.52
N LEU A 316 20.63 -9.61 23.98
CA LEU A 316 21.65 -8.76 23.39
C LEU A 316 22.91 -9.60 23.07
N PRO A 317 23.68 -9.26 22.02
CA PRO A 317 23.37 -8.21 21.04
C PRO A 317 22.24 -8.57 20.08
N ILE A 318 21.55 -7.54 19.59
CA ILE A 318 20.64 -7.69 18.44
C ILE A 318 21.47 -7.64 17.17
N ILE A 319 21.24 -8.59 16.26
CA ILE A 319 21.96 -8.68 14.99
C ILE A 319 20.99 -8.49 13.82
N ILE A 320 21.01 -7.30 13.21
CA ILE A 320 20.20 -6.99 12.03
C ILE A 320 21.07 -7.18 10.78
N LYS A 321 20.68 -8.09 9.89
CA LYS A 321 21.44 -8.40 8.68
C LYS A 321 20.68 -8.01 7.42
N PHE A 322 21.41 -7.51 6.43
CA PHE A 322 20.91 -7.26 5.08
C PHE A 322 21.89 -7.77 4.03
N ARG A 323 21.34 -8.21 2.90
CA ARG A 323 22.10 -8.41 1.66
C ARG A 323 22.04 -7.13 0.83
N CYS A 324 23.20 -6.65 0.40
CA CYS A 324 23.35 -5.46 -0.42
C CYS A 324 23.54 -5.87 -1.90
N PRO A 325 23.14 -5.00 -2.86
CA PRO A 325 23.36 -5.30 -4.27
C PRO A 325 24.81 -5.09 -4.70
N LYS A 326 25.57 -4.31 -3.92
CA LYS A 326 26.99 -4.01 -4.08
C LYS A 326 27.57 -3.48 -2.78
N GLN A 327 28.86 -3.15 -2.78
CA GLN A 327 29.52 -2.50 -1.65
C GLN A 327 28.93 -1.11 -1.39
N LEU A 328 28.42 -0.89 -0.18
CA LEU A 328 27.83 0.36 0.28
C LEU A 328 28.44 0.78 1.62
N LYS A 329 28.44 2.09 1.88
CA LYS A 329 28.81 2.65 3.20
C LYS A 329 27.57 2.82 4.07
N PHE A 330 27.68 2.43 5.33
CA PHE A 330 26.57 2.43 6.28
C PHE A 330 26.84 3.27 7.53
N HIS A 331 25.75 3.81 8.09
CA HIS A 331 25.75 4.44 9.39
C HIS A 331 24.43 4.12 10.09
N GLY A 332 24.51 3.68 11.35
CA GLY A 332 23.35 3.43 12.19
C GLY A 332 23.25 4.51 13.27
N LYS A 333 22.05 5.05 13.47
CA LYS A 333 21.74 6.03 14.51
C LYS A 333 20.68 5.45 15.44
N LEU A 334 20.90 5.53 16.75
CA LEU A 334 19.98 4.98 17.75
C LEU A 334 19.33 6.11 18.54
N SER A 335 18.00 6.03 18.73
CA SER A 335 17.21 7.06 19.40
C SER A 335 16.26 6.43 20.42
N SER A 336 16.04 7.07 21.57
CA SER A 336 15.02 6.66 22.55
C SER A 336 14.49 7.86 23.30
N ASN A 337 13.18 7.90 23.53
CA ASN A 337 12.55 8.98 24.31
C ASN A 337 12.88 8.91 25.80
N GLN A 338 13.09 7.70 26.32
CA GLN A 338 13.31 7.45 27.74
C GLN A 338 14.75 7.78 28.14
N TYR A 339 15.70 7.56 27.22
CA TYR A 339 17.11 7.87 27.47
C TYR A 339 17.35 9.38 27.59
N SER A 340 16.61 10.20 26.84
CA SER A 340 16.66 11.67 26.95
C SER A 340 16.20 12.22 28.30
N SER A 341 15.36 11.49 29.06
CA SER A 341 14.90 11.92 30.38
C SER A 341 15.81 11.50 31.55
N ILE A 342 16.72 10.54 31.35
CA ILE A 342 17.55 9.97 32.43
C ILE A 342 18.84 10.78 32.64
N ASN A 343 19.33 11.49 31.61
CA ASN A 343 20.46 12.40 31.75
C ASN A 343 19.93 13.81 32.07
N HIS A 344 20.12 14.24 33.33
CA HIS A 344 19.73 15.55 33.85
C HIS A 344 20.26 16.72 33.00
N ASP A 345 19.41 17.29 32.14
CA ASP A 345 19.34 18.74 31.90
C ASP A 345 17.94 19.07 31.36
N GLN A 346 17.10 19.59 32.24
CA GLN A 346 15.66 19.82 32.05
C GLN A 346 15.32 21.04 31.18
N SER A 347 16.15 21.38 30.19
CA SER A 347 15.82 22.46 29.27
C SER A 347 16.01 22.03 27.83
N ILE A 348 14.89 22.09 27.10
CA ILE A 348 14.77 21.97 25.65
C ILE A 348 14.73 20.52 25.14
N ILE A 349 13.52 19.94 25.12
CA ILE A 349 13.14 18.88 24.16
C ILE A 349 13.13 19.53 22.77
N SER A 350 14.31 19.75 22.20
CA SER A 350 14.45 20.14 20.80
C SER A 350 14.59 18.88 19.95
N ASN A 351 13.98 18.91 18.77
CA ASN A 351 13.97 17.82 17.79
C ASN A 351 15.37 17.32 17.34
N SER A 352 16.46 17.93 17.81
CA SER A 352 17.84 17.61 17.40
C SER A 352 18.74 17.02 18.48
N ALA A 353 18.35 17.00 19.77
CA ALA A 353 19.27 16.69 20.88
C ALA A 353 19.16 15.27 21.48
N ALA A 354 18.18 14.45 21.10
CA ALA A 354 17.92 13.15 21.73
C ALA A 354 18.90 12.00 21.34
N SER A 355 19.90 12.26 20.50
CA SER A 355 20.83 11.24 19.98
C SER A 355 22.25 11.30 20.53
N ASN A 356 22.59 12.29 21.37
CA ASN A 356 23.97 12.53 21.80
C ASN A 356 24.47 11.43 22.76
N GLY A 357 24.84 10.27 22.22
CA GLY A 357 25.56 9.22 22.93
C GLY A 357 25.04 7.80 22.75
N LEU A 358 23.92 7.58 22.04
CA LEU A 358 23.39 6.23 21.82
C LEU A 358 24.02 5.51 20.62
N ASP A 359 24.54 6.25 19.64
CA ASP A 359 25.12 5.67 18.42
C ASP A 359 26.33 4.75 18.70
N LYS A 360 27.03 4.95 19.82
CA LYS A 360 28.13 4.08 20.27
C LYS A 360 27.72 2.63 20.52
N TYR A 361 26.42 2.39 20.72
CA TYR A 361 25.84 1.08 20.92
C TYR A 361 25.51 0.34 19.63
N VAL A 362 25.72 0.98 18.47
CA VAL A 362 25.55 0.39 17.14
C VAL A 362 26.92 0.19 16.50
N LYS A 363 27.28 -1.07 16.27
CA LYS A 363 28.43 -1.46 15.46
C LYS A 363 27.96 -2.12 14.18
N TYR A 364 28.81 -2.19 13.17
CA TYR A 364 28.51 -2.97 11.98
C TYR A 364 29.75 -3.70 11.46
N GLU A 365 29.50 -4.86 10.84
CA GLU A 365 30.48 -5.69 10.17
C GLU A 365 29.99 -5.94 8.75
N TYR A 366 30.87 -5.84 7.77
CA TYR A 366 30.55 -6.04 6.36
C TYR A 366 31.32 -7.23 5.81
N ASP A 367 30.59 -8.20 5.26
CA ASP A 367 31.13 -9.31 4.50
C ASP A 367 31.22 -8.90 3.03
N GLU A 368 32.45 -8.72 2.54
CA GLU A 368 32.72 -8.31 1.17
C GLU A 368 32.48 -9.41 0.14
N TYR A 369 32.47 -10.69 0.54
CA TYR A 369 32.26 -11.80 -0.38
C TYR A 369 30.78 -12.02 -0.69
N ASP A 370 29.93 -11.98 0.34
CA ASP A 370 28.48 -12.21 0.21
C ASP A 370 27.67 -10.90 0.11
N PHE A 371 28.34 -9.74 0.19
CA PHE A 371 27.75 -8.41 0.29
C PHE A 371 26.73 -8.30 1.44
N ILE A 372 27.05 -8.87 2.60
CA ILE A 372 26.17 -8.87 3.78
C ILE A 372 26.65 -7.86 4.80
N ILE A 373 25.78 -6.93 5.19
CA ILE A 373 25.99 -6.01 6.32
C ILE A 373 25.30 -6.58 7.56
N SER A 374 26.01 -6.64 8.68
CA SER A 374 25.49 -7.05 9.98
C SER A 374 25.61 -5.90 10.97
N PHE A 375 24.50 -5.32 11.40
CA PHE A 375 24.46 -4.33 12.49
C PHE A 375 24.32 -5.05 13.84
N ILE A 376 25.25 -4.80 14.75
CA ILE A 376 25.36 -5.40 16.08
C ILE A 376 25.02 -4.32 17.10
N ILE A 377 23.89 -4.47 17.79
CA ILE A 377 23.30 -3.45 18.66
C ILE A 377 23.26 -3.93 20.11
N HIS A 378 23.80 -3.13 21.03
CA HIS A 378 23.80 -3.40 22.47
C HIS A 378 23.00 -2.33 23.22
N LEU A 379 21.76 -2.61 23.61
CA LEU A 379 20.92 -1.60 24.27
C LEU A 379 21.31 -1.43 25.75
N PRO A 380 21.40 -0.20 26.27
CA PRO A 380 21.90 0.04 27.62
C PRO A 380 20.89 -0.33 28.71
N HIS A 381 19.59 -0.09 28.47
CA HIS A 381 18.51 -0.30 29.43
C HIS A 381 17.23 -0.77 28.72
N ASP A 382 16.33 -1.36 29.49
CA ASP A 382 14.98 -1.71 29.05
C ASP A 382 14.25 -0.46 28.54
N GLY A 383 13.47 -0.62 27.48
CA GLY A 383 12.74 0.47 26.87
C GLY A 383 12.51 0.30 25.38
N GLN A 384 11.90 1.33 24.79
CA GLN A 384 11.67 1.42 23.36
C GLN A 384 12.77 2.27 22.70
N TYR A 385 13.30 1.75 21.60
CA TYR A 385 14.33 2.39 20.79
C TYR A 385 13.90 2.44 19.33
N GLY A 386 14.35 3.46 18.62
CA GLY A 386 14.31 3.53 17.17
C GLY A 386 15.72 3.49 16.63
N ILE A 387 15.95 2.65 15.62
CA ILE A 387 17.22 2.62 14.89
C ILE A 387 16.98 3.12 13.47
N ASP A 388 17.72 4.16 13.06
CA ASP A 388 17.80 4.62 11.67
C ASP A 388 19.06 4.06 11.03
N LEU A 389 18.92 3.51 9.83
CA LEU A 389 20.00 3.03 9.00
C LEU A 389 20.13 3.93 7.78
N TYR A 390 21.35 4.38 7.52
CA TYR A 390 21.70 5.22 6.39
C TYR A 390 22.66 4.46 5.49
N ALA A 391 22.48 4.61 4.18
CA ALA A 391 23.34 4.03 3.16
C ALA A 391 23.86 5.11 2.22
N ARG A 392 25.07 4.87 1.68
CA ARG A 392 25.65 5.68 0.61
C ARG A 392 26.45 4.78 -0.32
N ASP A 393 26.33 5.05 -1.60
CA ASP A 393 27.14 4.44 -2.63
C ASP A 393 28.54 5.09 -2.69
N PRO A 394 29.64 4.33 -2.51
CA PRO A 394 30.99 4.87 -2.52
C PRO A 394 31.44 5.42 -3.88
N GLU A 395 30.82 5.00 -4.99
CA GLU A 395 31.20 5.45 -6.35
C GLU A 395 30.77 6.90 -6.61
N TYR A 396 29.80 7.42 -5.87
CA TYR A 396 29.34 8.80 -5.99
C TYR A 396 30.21 9.74 -5.14
N GLN A 397 31.40 10.08 -5.66
CA GLN A 397 32.42 10.90 -5.00
C GLN A 397 32.17 12.42 -5.02
N THR A 398 30.93 12.90 -5.15
CA THR A 398 30.70 14.35 -4.94
C THR A 398 30.78 14.65 -3.45
N GLU A 399 31.85 15.33 -3.04
CA GLU A 399 32.31 15.64 -1.66
C GLU A 399 31.28 16.26 -0.69
N LYS A 400 30.04 16.48 -1.12
CA LYS A 400 28.97 17.14 -0.35
C LYS A 400 27.72 16.30 -0.11
N ARG A 401 27.63 15.05 -0.61
CA ARG A 401 26.39 14.28 -0.45
C ARG A 401 26.33 13.57 0.90
N THR A 402 25.34 13.96 1.70
CA THR A 402 24.98 13.32 2.97
C THR A 402 24.49 11.88 2.72
N MET A 403 24.69 10.99 3.69
CA MET A 403 24.16 9.62 3.61
C MET A 403 22.63 9.66 3.55
N SER A 404 22.02 8.71 2.83
CA SER A 404 20.56 8.68 2.68
C SER A 404 19.94 7.64 3.60
N HIS A 405 18.88 8.05 4.28
CA HIS A 405 18.11 7.15 5.13
C HIS A 405 17.50 6.02 4.29
N CYS A 406 17.83 4.77 4.61
CA CYS A 406 17.36 3.60 3.86
C CYS A 406 16.36 2.74 4.63
N CYS A 407 16.46 2.64 5.96
CA CYS A 407 15.61 1.76 6.76
C CYS A 407 15.53 2.25 8.20
N LYS A 408 14.41 2.01 8.88
CA LYS A 408 14.31 2.19 10.33
C LYS A 408 13.45 1.13 11.00
N TYR A 409 13.76 0.81 12.25
CA TYR A 409 13.00 -0.16 13.06
C TYR A 409 12.69 0.38 14.44
N ILE A 410 11.56 -0.07 15.00
CA ILE A 410 11.25 0.07 16.43
C ILE A 410 11.67 -1.22 17.13
N ILE A 411 12.44 -1.06 18.20
CA ILE A 411 12.93 -2.15 19.03
C ILE A 411 12.34 -1.97 20.42
N ASN A 412 11.55 -2.95 20.87
CA ASN A 412 11.09 -3.04 22.24
C ASN A 412 12.00 -4.02 22.99
N TYR A 413 12.84 -3.51 23.89
CA TYR A 413 13.76 -4.33 24.66
C TYR A 413 13.36 -4.39 26.12
N SER A 414 13.31 -5.61 26.67
CA SER A 414 13.13 -5.84 28.11
C SER A 414 14.07 -6.93 28.57
N LYS A 415 14.80 -6.69 29.65
CA LYS A 415 15.75 -7.65 30.20
C LYS A 415 14.96 -8.83 30.81
N PRO A 416 15.40 -10.08 30.61
CA PRO A 416 14.77 -11.21 31.28
C PRO A 416 14.85 -11.01 32.80
N PRO A 417 13.79 -11.34 33.57
CA PRO A 417 13.86 -11.30 35.02
C PRO A 417 15.01 -12.21 35.49
N THR A 418 15.92 -11.66 36.29
CA THR A 418 16.99 -12.42 36.93
C THR A 418 16.37 -13.42 37.91
N VAL A 419 16.80 -14.68 37.85
CA VAL A 419 16.24 -15.82 38.62
C VAL A 419 16.49 -15.72 40.15
N ASP A 420 17.09 -14.63 40.65
CA ASP A 420 17.50 -14.51 42.05
C ASP A 420 16.46 -13.92 43.02
N THR A 421 15.18 -13.85 42.63
CA THR A 421 14.09 -13.50 43.56
C THR A 421 12.87 -14.41 43.42
N ILE A 422 13.07 -15.71 43.64
CA ILE A 422 12.00 -16.54 44.20
C ILE A 422 12.08 -16.41 45.72
N ALA A 423 11.40 -15.40 46.27
CA ALA A 423 11.05 -15.46 47.69
C ALA A 423 10.06 -16.62 47.88
N PRO A 424 10.22 -17.49 48.89
CA PRO A 424 9.26 -18.56 49.14
C PRO A 424 7.91 -17.92 49.53
N ALA A 425 6.83 -18.43 48.93
CA ALA A 425 5.48 -17.95 49.17
C ALA A 425 5.11 -18.04 50.66
N PRO A 426 4.64 -16.95 51.31
CA PRO A 426 4.03 -17.07 52.62
C PRO A 426 2.58 -17.56 52.48
N ALA A 427 2.22 -18.47 53.38
CA ALA A 427 0.89 -19.03 53.50
C ALA A 427 -0.19 -17.96 53.72
N SER A 428 -1.39 -18.26 53.23
CA SER A 428 -2.65 -17.54 53.37
C SER A 428 -2.92 -16.94 54.76
N ILE A 429 -3.44 -15.71 54.83
CA ILE A 429 -4.62 -15.25 55.61
C ILE A 429 -4.96 -13.75 55.36
N SER A 430 -6.23 -13.51 55.04
CA SER A 430 -7.15 -12.34 55.14
C SER A 430 -6.72 -10.84 55.14
N THR A 431 -7.29 -10.12 54.15
CA THR A 431 -7.86 -8.72 54.13
C THR A 431 -6.96 -7.48 54.30
N PRO A 432 -7.34 -6.32 53.67
CA PRO A 432 -6.39 -5.34 53.13
C PRO A 432 -6.11 -4.14 54.05
N PRO A 433 -5.01 -3.40 53.80
CA PRO A 433 -5.22 -1.98 53.46
C PRO A 433 -4.25 -1.39 52.40
N THR A 434 -4.80 -0.41 51.67
CA THR A 434 -4.23 0.85 51.13
C THR A 434 -2.86 0.94 50.45
N ASN A 435 -2.91 1.52 49.25
CA ASN A 435 -1.93 2.42 48.61
C ASN A 435 -0.45 2.05 48.66
N THR A 436 0.03 1.41 47.60
CA THR A 436 1.33 1.71 46.98
C THR A 436 1.25 1.44 45.48
N THR A 437 1.79 2.39 44.72
CA THR A 437 1.86 2.49 43.26
C THR A 437 2.64 1.33 42.62
N PRO A 438 2.14 0.69 41.54
CA PRO A 438 2.98 -0.15 40.69
C PRO A 438 3.62 0.65 39.54
N ASN A 439 4.87 0.29 39.26
CA ASN A 439 5.81 0.85 38.28
C ASN A 439 5.28 1.04 36.83
N ASN A 440 5.82 2.07 36.17
CA ASN A 440 5.55 2.58 34.82
C ASN A 440 5.90 1.66 33.61
N ASN A 441 6.05 0.35 33.77
CA ASN A 441 6.63 -0.51 32.71
C ASN A 441 5.66 -1.09 31.66
N HIS A 442 4.35 -0.82 31.74
CA HIS A 442 3.35 -1.48 30.86
C HIS A 442 2.73 -0.62 29.75
N LEU A 443 3.15 0.64 29.55
CA LEU A 443 2.50 1.58 28.62
C LEU A 443 2.96 1.49 27.14
N TYR A 444 3.93 0.63 26.80
CA TYR A 444 4.57 0.62 25.47
C TYR A 444 4.13 -0.55 24.55
N HIS A 445 3.26 -1.44 25.02
CA HIS A 445 2.69 -2.52 24.22
C HIS A 445 1.52 -2.07 23.31
N ASP A 446 1.11 -0.80 23.33
CA ASP A 446 -0.03 -0.31 22.53
C ASP A 446 0.24 -0.21 21.01
N TYR A 447 1.48 -0.46 20.57
CA TYR A 447 1.81 -0.69 19.15
C TYR A 447 2.04 -2.18 18.83
N SER A 448 1.85 -3.07 19.81
CA SER A 448 1.98 -4.52 19.65
C SER A 448 0.70 -5.11 19.05
N PHE A 449 0.90 -6.07 18.15
CA PHE A 449 -0.14 -6.73 17.38
C PHE A 449 -0.93 -7.68 18.31
N ASP A 450 -2.10 -7.25 18.77
CA ASP A 450 -3.13 -8.17 19.25
C ASP A 450 -4.24 -8.29 18.19
N GLY A 451 -4.14 -9.36 17.41
CA GLY A 451 -5.22 -9.84 16.58
C GLY A 451 -6.45 -10.10 17.46
N ALA A 452 -7.56 -9.49 17.08
CA ALA A 452 -8.86 -9.74 17.69
C ALA A 452 -9.16 -11.25 17.72
N LYS A 453 -9.05 -11.86 18.91
CA LYS A 453 -9.73 -13.11 19.20
C LYS A 453 -11.23 -12.81 19.24
N SER A 454 -11.93 -13.12 18.16
CA SER A 454 -13.38 -13.12 18.10
C SER A 454 -13.94 -14.20 19.04
N ASN A 455 -14.33 -13.81 20.24
CA ASN A 455 -15.28 -14.57 21.05
C ASN A 455 -16.48 -13.66 21.35
N GLY A 456 -17.61 -13.98 20.73
CA GLY A 456 -18.85 -13.23 20.88
C GLY A 456 -19.90 -13.70 19.89
N GLN A 457 -20.45 -14.89 20.13
CA GLN A 457 -21.76 -15.24 19.62
C GLN A 457 -22.77 -14.18 20.08
N GLN A 458 -23.26 -13.35 19.16
CA GLN A 458 -24.58 -12.74 19.30
C GLN A 458 -25.33 -12.88 17.98
N ARG A 459 -26.40 -13.66 18.06
CA ARG A 459 -27.45 -13.77 17.06
C ARG A 459 -27.96 -12.38 16.70
N MET A 460 -27.88 -12.02 15.42
CA MET A 460 -28.87 -11.14 14.81
C MET A 460 -29.45 -11.83 13.59
N THR A 461 -30.77 -11.88 13.60
CA THR A 461 -31.68 -12.55 12.68
C THR A 461 -31.67 -11.89 11.31
N SER A 462 -31.44 -12.69 10.26
CA SER A 462 -31.69 -12.32 8.87
C SER A 462 -33.19 -12.13 8.60
N PRO A 463 -33.61 -11.11 7.84
CA PRO A 463 -34.89 -11.16 7.16
C PRO A 463 -34.73 -11.91 5.83
N HIS A 464 -35.49 -12.99 5.69
CA HIS A 464 -35.73 -13.71 4.45
C HIS A 464 -36.31 -12.78 3.36
N ILE A 465 -35.79 -12.84 2.14
CA ILE A 465 -36.56 -12.54 0.93
C ILE A 465 -36.33 -13.66 -0.10
N ASN A 466 -37.46 -14.20 -0.56
CA ASN A 466 -37.64 -15.35 -1.42
C ASN A 466 -37.09 -15.14 -2.84
N ALA A 467 -36.35 -16.12 -3.35
CA ALA A 467 -36.14 -16.30 -4.78
C ALA A 467 -37.30 -17.13 -5.34
N SER A 468 -38.27 -16.49 -5.98
CA SER A 468 -39.31 -17.15 -6.77
C SER A 468 -38.85 -17.32 -8.21
N PHE A 469 -38.82 -18.58 -8.64
CA PHE A 469 -38.70 -19.04 -10.02
C PHE A 469 -39.72 -18.37 -10.94
N TYR A 470 -39.28 -17.95 -12.12
CA TYR A 470 -40.12 -17.95 -13.32
C TYR A 470 -39.31 -18.43 -14.52
N GLN A 471 -39.67 -19.63 -14.99
CA GLN A 471 -39.44 -20.11 -16.34
C GLN A 471 -40.21 -19.22 -17.31
N SER A 472 -39.60 -18.91 -18.46
CA SER A 472 -40.38 -18.78 -19.69
C SER A 472 -39.59 -19.42 -20.83
N GLU A 473 -40.15 -20.53 -21.30
CA GLU A 473 -39.81 -21.18 -22.55
C GLU A 473 -40.32 -20.32 -23.72
N ARG A 474 -39.50 -20.14 -24.76
CA ARG A 474 -40.00 -20.12 -26.14
C ARG A 474 -38.98 -20.78 -27.07
N SER A 475 -39.42 -21.91 -27.60
CA SER A 475 -38.89 -22.66 -28.73
C SER A 475 -39.37 -22.06 -30.05
N VAL A 476 -38.49 -21.94 -31.05
CA VAL A 476 -38.83 -22.15 -32.48
C VAL A 476 -37.60 -22.73 -33.18
N SER A 477 -37.82 -23.83 -33.89
CA SER A 477 -36.84 -24.71 -34.56
C SER A 477 -36.67 -24.34 -36.07
N PRO A 478 -36.08 -25.16 -36.96
CA PRO A 478 -34.91 -24.77 -37.77
C PRO A 478 -35.16 -24.76 -39.30
N ARG A 479 -34.23 -24.24 -40.11
CA ARG A 479 -34.10 -24.67 -41.53
C ARG A 479 -32.73 -24.40 -42.19
N SER A 480 -32.00 -25.51 -42.35
CA SER A 480 -31.19 -26.01 -43.47
C SER A 480 -30.58 -25.06 -44.54
N THR A 481 -29.23 -25.13 -44.60
CA THR A 481 -28.33 -25.39 -45.76
C THR A 481 -28.39 -24.54 -47.03
N SER A 482 -27.28 -23.85 -47.36
CA SER A 482 -26.46 -24.18 -48.54
C SER A 482 -25.07 -23.51 -48.47
N SER A 483 -24.11 -24.18 -49.09
CA SER A 483 -22.65 -24.03 -49.07
C SER A 483 -22.10 -23.05 -50.11
N ARG A 484 -21.05 -22.28 -49.77
CA ARG A 484 -19.66 -22.42 -50.29
C ARG A 484 -18.81 -21.16 -50.06
N ASP A 485 -17.61 -21.45 -49.54
CA ASP A 485 -16.30 -20.83 -49.81
C ASP A 485 -16.06 -19.35 -49.49
N THR A 486 -15.33 -19.09 -48.40
CA THR A 486 -13.90 -18.65 -48.45
C THR A 486 -13.29 -18.74 -47.06
N ASN A 487 -12.19 -19.48 -46.92
CA ASN A 487 -11.44 -19.67 -45.68
C ASN A 487 -10.72 -18.39 -45.25
N GLY A 488 -10.99 -17.95 -44.02
CA GLY A 488 -10.33 -16.85 -43.35
C GLY A 488 -10.83 -16.71 -41.90
N SER A 489 -10.61 -17.74 -41.07
CA SER A 489 -10.98 -17.71 -39.65
C SER A 489 -9.72 -17.61 -38.78
N GLY A 490 -9.50 -16.41 -38.24
CA GLY A 490 -8.65 -16.21 -37.07
C GLY A 490 -9.23 -17.01 -35.90
N THR A 491 -8.46 -17.96 -35.40
CA THR A 491 -8.76 -18.71 -34.19
C THR A 491 -8.55 -17.82 -32.97
N SER A 492 -9.57 -17.72 -32.11
CA SER A 492 -9.42 -17.25 -30.73
C SER A 492 -8.27 -17.96 -30.02
N PRO A 493 -7.49 -17.28 -29.15
CA PRO A 493 -6.36 -17.89 -28.47
C PRO A 493 -6.87 -18.94 -27.49
N THR A 494 -6.66 -20.20 -27.84
CA THR A 494 -6.79 -21.31 -26.90
C THR A 494 -5.60 -21.21 -25.96
N ILE A 495 -5.83 -21.01 -24.65
CA ILE A 495 -4.76 -21.04 -23.64
C ILE A 495 -4.10 -22.41 -23.71
N ALA A 496 -2.92 -22.50 -24.30
CA ALA A 496 -2.14 -23.72 -24.37
C ALA A 496 -1.76 -24.13 -22.94
N MET A 497 -2.07 -25.37 -22.53
CA MET A 497 -1.55 -25.91 -21.27
C MET A 497 -0.02 -25.94 -21.34
N PRO A 498 0.70 -25.43 -20.31
CA PRO A 498 2.15 -25.50 -20.28
C PRO A 498 2.60 -26.97 -20.33
N LYS A 499 3.62 -27.25 -21.14
CA LYS A 499 4.16 -28.60 -21.33
C LYS A 499 4.76 -29.09 -20.00
N ILE A 500 4.26 -30.21 -19.48
CA ILE A 500 4.76 -30.83 -18.24
C ILE A 500 6.25 -31.18 -18.42
N GLY A 501 7.08 -30.84 -17.44
CA GLY A 501 8.52 -31.09 -17.46
C GLY A 501 9.39 -29.84 -17.48
N ALA A 502 10.69 -30.11 -17.52
CA ALA A 502 11.75 -29.12 -17.58
C ALA A 502 11.86 -28.49 -18.98
N ASN A 503 11.92 -27.16 -19.06
CA ASN A 503 12.45 -26.48 -20.24
C ASN A 503 13.97 -26.37 -20.11
N THR A 504 14.69 -27.42 -20.55
CA THR A 504 16.14 -27.56 -20.34
C THR A 504 16.95 -26.41 -20.90
N ASN A 505 16.50 -25.80 -22.00
CA ASN A 505 17.17 -24.65 -22.60
C ASN A 505 17.09 -23.42 -21.69
N LEU A 506 15.89 -23.08 -21.21
CA LEU A 506 15.69 -21.94 -20.31
C LEU A 506 16.31 -22.17 -18.93
N LEU A 507 16.24 -23.39 -18.41
CA LEU A 507 16.90 -23.74 -17.14
C LEU A 507 18.42 -23.55 -17.24
N SER A 508 19.05 -24.06 -18.32
CA SER A 508 20.48 -23.85 -18.55
C SER A 508 20.83 -22.38 -18.75
N GLU A 509 20.03 -21.66 -19.53
CA GLU A 509 20.23 -20.24 -19.82
C GLU A 509 20.14 -19.38 -18.55
N PHE A 510 19.15 -19.63 -17.71
CA PHE A 510 18.89 -18.91 -16.47
C PHE A 510 19.68 -19.47 -15.27
N GLY A 511 20.51 -20.50 -15.49
CA GLY A 511 21.36 -21.10 -14.46
C GLY A 511 20.55 -21.77 -13.34
N MET A 512 19.35 -22.27 -13.66
CA MET A 512 18.46 -23.00 -12.75
C MET A 512 18.63 -24.51 -12.93
N THR A 513 18.65 -25.26 -11.84
CA THR A 513 18.77 -26.72 -11.87
C THR A 513 17.93 -27.33 -10.74
N PRO A 514 16.97 -28.24 -11.02
CA PRO A 514 16.24 -28.93 -9.97
C PRO A 514 17.20 -29.82 -9.17
N LEU A 515 17.23 -29.65 -7.85
CA LEU A 515 18.00 -30.48 -6.91
C LEU A 515 17.15 -31.59 -6.29
N SER A 516 15.85 -31.36 -6.12
CA SER A 516 14.88 -32.38 -5.70
C SER A 516 13.85 -32.61 -6.81
N HIS A 517 13.36 -33.85 -6.90
CA HIS A 517 12.32 -34.27 -7.84
C HIS A 517 12.60 -33.84 -9.29
N PRO A 518 13.63 -34.41 -9.95
CA PRO A 518 13.90 -34.15 -11.37
C PRO A 518 12.85 -34.78 -12.30
N ASP A 519 12.02 -35.70 -11.81
CA ASP A 519 10.82 -36.15 -12.51
C ASP A 519 9.69 -35.14 -12.27
N PRO A 520 9.06 -34.58 -13.31
CA PRO A 520 7.94 -33.67 -13.15
C PRO A 520 6.70 -34.34 -12.53
N SER A 521 6.58 -35.67 -12.54
CA SER A 521 5.41 -36.37 -11.96
C SER A 521 5.69 -36.83 -10.53
N ILE A 522 4.94 -36.29 -9.56
CA ILE A 522 5.12 -36.58 -8.13
C ILE A 522 3.82 -37.13 -7.56
N THR A 523 3.89 -38.23 -6.79
CA THR A 523 2.73 -38.74 -6.03
C THR A 523 3.01 -38.68 -4.53
N LEU A 524 2.18 -37.95 -3.79
CA LEU A 524 2.23 -37.82 -2.34
C LEU A 524 1.20 -38.76 -1.70
N HIS A 525 1.64 -39.55 -0.72
CA HIS A 525 0.78 -40.44 0.06
C HIS A 525 0.75 -39.97 1.52
N GLY A 526 -0.43 -39.61 2.03
CA GLY A 526 -0.64 -39.32 3.46
C GLY A 526 0.01 -38.04 4.00
N THR A 527 0.77 -37.30 3.20
CA THR A 527 1.27 -35.95 3.51
C THR A 527 0.87 -34.98 2.42
N ASN A 528 0.44 -33.79 2.80
CA ASN A 528 0.10 -32.72 1.87
C ASN A 528 1.25 -31.71 1.65
N ALA A 529 2.41 -31.94 2.26
CA ALA A 529 3.58 -31.08 2.13
C ALA A 529 4.58 -31.64 1.10
N LEU A 530 5.16 -30.78 0.28
CA LEU A 530 6.17 -31.12 -0.72
C LEU A 530 7.18 -29.98 -0.91
N ASP A 531 8.46 -30.29 -0.78
CA ASP A 531 9.55 -29.33 -0.98
C ASP A 531 10.28 -29.58 -2.31
N LEU A 532 10.18 -28.61 -3.21
CA LEU A 532 10.86 -28.61 -4.51
C LEU A 532 12.09 -27.70 -4.44
N GLN A 533 13.27 -28.28 -4.59
CA GLN A 533 14.54 -27.57 -4.42
C GLN A 533 15.17 -27.29 -5.78
N PHE A 534 15.65 -26.06 -5.96
CA PHE A 534 16.35 -25.61 -7.16
C PHE A 534 17.66 -24.92 -6.77
N GLN A 535 18.72 -25.19 -7.52
CA GLN A 535 19.92 -24.36 -7.53
C GLN A 535 19.76 -23.27 -8.61
N ILE A 536 20.06 -22.04 -8.28
CA ILE A 536 19.92 -20.84 -9.10
C ILE A 536 21.25 -20.07 -9.08
N ARG A 537 22.04 -20.19 -10.14
CA ARG A 537 23.40 -19.62 -10.23
C ARG A 537 23.46 -18.20 -10.83
N LYS A 538 22.34 -17.67 -11.32
CA LYS A 538 22.22 -16.32 -11.89
C LYS A 538 21.07 -15.58 -11.20
N MET A 539 21.13 -14.24 -11.16
CA MET A 539 19.98 -13.46 -10.73
C MET A 539 18.84 -13.62 -11.74
N VAL A 540 17.74 -14.21 -11.27
CA VAL A 540 16.54 -14.49 -12.06
C VAL A 540 15.33 -14.00 -11.28
N ASP A 541 14.45 -13.29 -11.98
CA ASP A 541 13.10 -13.05 -11.49
C ASP A 541 12.29 -14.32 -11.76
N PHE A 542 11.48 -14.76 -10.80
CA PHE A 542 10.59 -15.90 -11.00
C PHE A 542 9.21 -15.64 -10.41
N SER A 543 8.21 -16.24 -11.04
CA SER A 543 6.83 -16.35 -10.54
C SER A 543 6.39 -17.80 -10.65
N PHE A 544 5.25 -18.14 -10.06
CA PHE A 544 4.73 -19.49 -10.10
C PHE A 544 3.22 -19.51 -10.06
N ASP A 545 2.62 -20.57 -10.58
CA ASP A 545 1.20 -20.85 -10.46
C ASP A 545 0.95 -22.24 -9.87
N LEU A 546 -0.20 -22.40 -9.24
CA LEU A 546 -0.69 -23.69 -8.75
C LEU A 546 -2.13 -23.86 -9.22
N ILE A 547 -2.39 -24.89 -10.01
CA ILE A 547 -3.71 -25.18 -10.57
C ILE A 547 -4.17 -26.53 -10.02
N TYR A 548 -5.39 -26.57 -9.48
CA TYR A 548 -6.04 -27.82 -9.07
C TYR A 548 -6.89 -28.37 -10.21
N HIS A 549 -6.67 -29.65 -10.53
CA HIS A 549 -7.45 -30.44 -11.46
C HIS A 549 -8.36 -31.38 -10.66
N HIS A 550 -9.68 -31.23 -10.84
CA HIS A 550 -10.67 -32.02 -10.13
C HIS A 550 -10.48 -33.53 -10.41
N ALA A 551 -10.32 -34.34 -9.37
CA ALA A 551 -10.17 -35.79 -9.48
C ALA A 551 -11.51 -36.48 -9.20
N SER A 552 -12.34 -36.66 -10.23
CA SER A 552 -13.45 -37.64 -10.26
C SER A 552 -14.10 -37.64 -11.65
N VAL A 553 -13.88 -38.70 -12.42
CA VAL A 553 -14.72 -39.08 -13.57
C VAL A 553 -15.34 -40.43 -13.22
N ASP A 554 -16.66 -40.47 -13.10
CA ASP A 554 -17.41 -41.69 -13.37
C ASP A 554 -17.60 -41.79 -14.89
N HIS A 555 -17.37 -42.99 -15.42
CA HIS A 555 -17.23 -43.28 -16.85
C HIS A 555 -18.55 -43.14 -17.63
N SER A 556 -18.99 -41.94 -18.00
CA SER A 556 -19.98 -41.76 -19.09
C SER A 556 -20.17 -40.30 -19.54
N THR A 557 -19.16 -39.66 -20.14
CA THR A 557 -19.33 -38.70 -21.27
C THR A 557 -18.01 -38.01 -21.59
N ARG A 558 -17.40 -38.36 -22.72
CA ARG A 558 -16.13 -37.79 -23.20
C ARG A 558 -16.26 -36.37 -23.78
N ALA A 559 -17.36 -35.67 -23.49
CA ALA A 559 -17.73 -34.39 -24.10
C ALA A 559 -17.93 -33.22 -23.10
N GLN A 560 -17.74 -33.44 -21.79
CA GLN A 560 -17.90 -32.38 -20.76
C GLN A 560 -16.61 -32.03 -19.99
N LEU A 561 -15.44 -32.48 -20.46
CA LEU A 561 -14.18 -32.39 -19.70
C LEU A 561 -13.33 -31.12 -19.95
N GLN A 562 -13.91 -30.01 -20.40
CA GLN A 562 -13.15 -28.79 -20.70
C GLN A 562 -13.19 -27.67 -19.66
N ASN A 563 -13.96 -27.76 -18.57
CA ASN A 563 -14.10 -26.62 -17.64
C ASN A 563 -14.25 -27.05 -16.18
N LEU A 564 -13.13 -27.33 -15.48
CA LEU A 564 -13.08 -27.37 -14.00
C LEU A 564 -11.64 -27.27 -13.44
N ASN A 565 -10.76 -26.51 -14.11
CA ASN A 565 -9.47 -26.13 -13.54
C ASN A 565 -9.67 -24.95 -12.59
N GLN A 566 -9.39 -25.14 -11.30
CA GLN A 566 -9.39 -24.04 -10.35
C GLN A 566 -7.95 -23.54 -10.20
N ARG A 567 -7.67 -22.34 -10.72
CA ARG A 567 -6.41 -21.64 -10.41
C ARG A 567 -6.46 -21.24 -8.94
N LEU A 568 -5.51 -21.71 -8.15
CA LEU A 568 -5.39 -21.33 -6.75
C LEU A 568 -4.49 -20.10 -6.67
N ASN A 569 -4.72 -19.27 -5.65
CA ASN A 569 -3.75 -18.24 -5.29
C ASN A 569 -2.53 -18.95 -4.70
N ALA A 570 -1.46 -19.05 -5.50
CA ALA A 570 -0.32 -19.90 -5.17
C ALA A 570 0.39 -19.46 -3.88
N SER A 571 0.37 -18.16 -3.55
CA SER A 571 0.97 -17.61 -2.34
C SER A 571 0.35 -18.14 -1.03
N ASP A 572 -0.90 -18.63 -1.08
CA ASP A 572 -1.56 -19.22 0.09
C ASP A 572 -1.06 -20.63 0.41
N TYR A 573 -0.44 -21.30 -0.57
CA TYR A 573 -0.08 -22.72 -0.52
C TYR A 573 1.39 -23.00 -0.82
N VAL A 574 2.15 -22.01 -1.29
CA VAL A 574 3.56 -22.15 -1.65
C VAL A 574 4.36 -21.07 -0.95
N THR A 575 5.31 -21.48 -0.12
CA THR A 575 6.27 -20.58 0.51
C THR A 575 7.64 -20.76 -0.12
N ILE A 576 8.33 -19.67 -0.41
CA ILE A 576 9.70 -19.71 -0.91
C ILE A 576 10.64 -19.57 0.28
N GLN A 577 11.51 -20.56 0.46
CA GLN A 577 12.51 -20.55 1.53
C GLN A 577 13.91 -20.52 0.91
N PRO A 578 14.76 -19.53 1.23
CA PRO A 578 16.16 -19.57 0.86
C PRO A 578 16.86 -20.65 1.69
N ASN A 579 17.51 -21.61 1.04
CA ASN A 579 18.22 -22.69 1.72
C ASN A 579 19.73 -22.56 1.47
N GLY A 580 20.38 -21.61 2.15
CA GLY A 580 21.84 -21.44 2.18
C GLY A 580 22.54 -21.36 0.80
N GLY A 581 23.03 -20.19 0.41
CA GLY A 581 23.71 -19.99 -0.88
C GLY A 581 22.73 -19.90 -2.07
N PHE A 582 23.11 -20.46 -3.22
CA PHE A 582 22.38 -20.39 -4.50
C PHE A 582 21.16 -21.32 -4.58
N ASN A 583 20.60 -21.82 -3.46
CA ASN A 583 19.51 -22.79 -3.49
C ASN A 583 18.18 -22.18 -2.98
N VAL A 584 17.09 -22.49 -3.67
CA VAL A 584 15.72 -22.06 -3.37
C VAL A 584 14.84 -23.29 -3.16
N ILE A 585 13.99 -23.25 -2.14
CA ILE A 585 12.96 -24.27 -1.90
C ILE A 585 11.59 -23.65 -2.12
N PHE A 586 10.80 -24.27 -2.99
CA PHE A 586 9.35 -24.06 -3.05
C PHE A 586 8.70 -25.09 -2.15
N ALA A 587 8.26 -24.67 -0.96
CA ALA A 587 7.58 -25.51 0.01
C ALA A 587 6.07 -25.41 -0.20
N LEU A 588 5.48 -26.44 -0.79
CA LEU A 588 4.06 -26.55 -1.12
C LEU A 588 3.31 -27.22 0.03
N LYS A 589 2.11 -26.71 0.35
CA LYS A 589 1.14 -27.31 1.27
C LYS A 589 -0.22 -27.42 0.60
N LEU A 590 -0.52 -28.59 0.04
CA LEU A 590 -1.70 -28.81 -0.78
C LEU A 590 -2.99 -28.85 0.06
N PRO A 591 -4.05 -28.13 -0.33
CA PRO A 591 -5.25 -27.97 0.50
C PRO A 591 -6.13 -29.23 0.58
N LYS A 592 -6.12 -30.10 -0.43
CA LYS A 592 -6.99 -31.28 -0.51
C LYS A 592 -6.41 -32.35 -1.46
N SER A 593 -6.89 -33.58 -1.37
CA SER A 593 -6.49 -34.63 -2.31
C SER A 593 -6.96 -34.32 -3.74
N GLY A 594 -6.17 -34.76 -4.72
CA GLY A 594 -6.42 -34.55 -6.15
C GLY A 594 -5.13 -34.33 -6.93
N VAL A 595 -5.27 -33.80 -8.15
CA VAL A 595 -4.16 -33.59 -9.07
C VAL A 595 -3.89 -32.10 -9.22
N TYR A 596 -2.63 -31.70 -9.21
CA TYR A 596 -2.19 -30.31 -9.27
C TYR A 596 -1.15 -30.14 -10.38
N SER A 597 -1.17 -29.00 -11.07
CA SER A 597 -0.02 -28.53 -11.85
C SER A 597 0.63 -27.35 -11.15
N PHE A 598 1.93 -27.43 -10.91
CA PHE A 598 2.73 -26.34 -10.36
C PHE A 598 3.74 -25.88 -11.40
N THR A 599 3.60 -24.67 -11.95
CA THR A 599 4.51 -24.13 -12.96
C THR A 599 5.37 -23.03 -12.35
N ILE A 600 6.67 -23.11 -12.60
CA ILE A 600 7.66 -22.08 -12.29
C ILE A 600 7.95 -21.34 -13.60
N TYR A 601 7.86 -20.02 -13.56
CA TYR A 601 8.22 -19.12 -14.65
C TYR A 601 9.43 -18.31 -14.23
N ALA A 602 10.40 -18.07 -15.12
CA ALA A 602 11.58 -17.29 -14.78
C ALA A 602 12.16 -16.53 -15.97
N ALA A 603 12.88 -15.45 -15.71
CA ALA A 603 13.71 -14.74 -16.68
C ALA A 603 14.91 -14.08 -16.01
N THR A 604 15.99 -13.85 -16.76
CA THR A 604 17.09 -12.99 -16.30
C THR A 604 16.75 -11.52 -16.52
N THR A 605 17.37 -10.62 -15.74
CA THR A 605 17.17 -9.16 -15.84
C THR A 605 17.45 -8.60 -17.25
N ASN A 606 18.37 -9.19 -18.01
CA ASN A 606 18.66 -8.79 -19.38
C ASN A 606 17.57 -9.22 -20.38
N HIS A 607 16.97 -10.40 -20.18
CA HIS A 607 15.97 -10.96 -21.09
C HIS A 607 14.64 -10.19 -21.07
N ARG A 608 14.37 -9.48 -19.96
CA ARG A 608 13.17 -8.65 -19.76
C ARG A 608 13.23 -7.36 -20.60
N ASN A 609 14.42 -6.83 -20.87
CA ASN A 609 14.61 -5.63 -21.69
C ASN A 609 14.41 -5.91 -23.18
N ASP A 610 14.85 -7.08 -23.66
CA ASP A 610 14.67 -7.48 -25.06
C ASP A 610 13.20 -7.81 -25.37
N ALA A 611 12.48 -8.45 -24.43
CA ALA A 611 11.04 -8.74 -24.59
C ALA A 611 10.15 -7.49 -24.60
N GLN A 612 10.57 -6.40 -23.95
CA GLN A 612 9.85 -5.11 -23.96
C GLN A 612 10.02 -4.33 -25.27
N SER A 613 11.03 -4.64 -26.09
CA SER A 613 11.31 -3.91 -27.32
C SER A 613 10.38 -4.24 -28.49
N HIS A 614 9.59 -5.33 -28.40
CA HIS A 614 8.84 -5.85 -29.55
C HIS A 614 7.32 -6.04 -29.41
N THR A 615 6.70 -5.87 -28.24
CA THR A 615 5.22 -5.91 -28.12
C THR A 615 4.69 -5.10 -26.95
N SER A 616 3.64 -4.30 -27.18
CA SER A 616 2.93 -3.46 -26.20
C SER A 616 1.98 -4.25 -25.27
N GLY A 617 2.42 -5.41 -24.77
CA GLY A 617 1.70 -6.24 -23.81
C GLY A 617 2.62 -6.62 -22.64
N GLN A 618 2.06 -6.88 -21.46
CA GLN A 618 2.79 -7.39 -20.30
C GLN A 618 3.66 -8.58 -20.72
N ALA A 619 4.99 -8.48 -20.56
CA ALA A 619 5.89 -9.60 -20.85
C ALA A 619 5.61 -10.73 -19.85
N GLU A 620 4.89 -11.76 -20.28
CA GLU A 620 4.71 -13.00 -19.52
C GLU A 620 6.08 -13.68 -19.35
N LEU A 621 6.47 -13.99 -18.12
CA LEU A 621 7.67 -14.78 -17.85
C LEU A 621 7.49 -16.17 -18.48
N PRO A 622 8.49 -16.73 -19.18
CA PRO A 622 8.36 -18.04 -19.80
C PRO A 622 8.40 -19.16 -18.74
N ALA A 623 7.64 -20.24 -18.97
CA ALA A 623 7.62 -21.41 -18.10
C ALA A 623 8.95 -22.16 -18.19
N VAL A 624 9.63 -22.32 -17.06
CA VAL A 624 10.92 -23.03 -16.96
C VAL A 624 10.77 -24.46 -16.47
N TYR A 625 9.75 -24.73 -15.66
CA TYR A 625 9.47 -26.07 -15.14
C TYR A 625 8.01 -26.21 -14.73
N THR A 626 7.32 -27.25 -15.22
CA THR A 626 5.97 -27.60 -14.75
C THR A 626 5.96 -29.00 -14.13
N TYR A 627 5.53 -29.08 -12.87
CA TYR A 627 5.29 -30.32 -12.13
C TYR A 627 3.83 -30.73 -12.20
N LEU A 628 3.57 -32.04 -12.27
CA LEU A 628 2.27 -32.68 -12.07
C LEU A 628 2.29 -33.44 -10.74
N ILE A 629 1.52 -32.97 -9.77
CA ILE A 629 1.54 -33.49 -8.40
C ILE A 629 0.20 -34.17 -8.11
N ARG A 630 0.22 -35.45 -7.74
CA ARG A 630 -0.96 -36.21 -7.30
C ARG A 630 -0.89 -36.39 -5.80
N TYR A 631 -1.79 -35.74 -5.06
CA TYR A 631 -1.94 -35.94 -3.62
C TYR A 631 -3.09 -36.92 -3.37
N VAL A 632 -2.76 -38.11 -2.87
CA VAL A 632 -3.70 -39.21 -2.59
C VAL A 632 -3.95 -39.34 -1.09
#